data_AF-A0A7J6Q891-F1
#
_entry.id   AF-A0A7J6Q891-F1
#
_cell.length_a   1.000
_cell.length_b   1.000
_cell.length_c   1.000
_cell.angle_alpha   90.00
_cell.angle_beta   90.00
_cell.angle_gamma   90.00
#
_symmetry.space_group_name_H-M   'P 1'
#
loop_
_entity.id
_entity.type
_entity.pdbx_description
1 polymer ?
#
loop_
_entity_poly.entity_id
_entity_poly.type
_entity_poly.pdbx_seq_one_letter_code
_entity_poly.pdbx_strand_id
1 'polypeptide(L)'
;VGRFARTSDFLIETEHELAVTYNDKSVLQNFHAATTFEALEANPTCDPTQWLSESEKERFRKIVIDCIMSLDVAGHFRRVEELEDPTTTPTHLLRAVIRAADMGFTAMPWESHYSSVERLISEYVSQGDDEWAMGIPVSLYCDSATLDVPGMELGFLEMSTLPLYHAIQKRVDEYNPMSSGRMRKVLRQIESNRRRWEQLVDARQSPQSSGVGGGGSDDDDDGDDDVDVTNFPKRVISM
;
A
#
# COMPACT_ATOMS: atom_id res chain seq x y z
N VAL A 1 7.68 -3.23 -11.85
CA VAL A 1 8.39 -3.02 -13.15
C VAL A 1 7.34 -2.81 -14.22
N GLY A 2 7.47 -1.79 -15.08
CA GLY A 2 6.48 -1.55 -16.15
C GLY A 2 5.11 -1.03 -15.69
N ARG A 3 5.00 -0.43 -14.50
CA ARG A 3 3.74 0.13 -14.00
C ARG A 3 3.36 1.38 -14.81
N PHE A 4 2.11 1.44 -15.24
CA PHE A 4 1.53 2.60 -15.95
C PHE A 4 0.31 3.17 -15.21
N ALA A 5 0.30 3.04 -13.88
CA ALA A 5 -0.67 3.65 -12.97
C ALA A 5 -2.16 3.30 -13.24
N ARG A 6 -2.43 2.07 -13.68
CA ARG A 6 -3.79 1.50 -13.75
C ARG A 6 -3.85 0.21 -12.95
N THR A 7 -5.00 -0.09 -12.37
CA THR A 7 -5.25 -1.31 -11.59
C THR A 7 -5.49 -2.52 -12.49
N SER A 8 -5.34 -3.73 -11.95
CA SER A 8 -5.69 -4.96 -12.70
C SER A 8 -7.16 -4.96 -13.13
N ASP A 9 -8.07 -4.48 -12.27
CA ASP A 9 -9.51 -4.44 -12.56
C ASP A 9 -9.82 -3.52 -13.74
N PHE A 10 -9.17 -2.35 -13.80
CA PHE A 10 -9.27 -1.45 -14.97
C PHE A 10 -8.85 -2.15 -16.27
N LEU A 11 -7.76 -2.93 -16.24
CA LEU A 11 -7.29 -3.65 -17.44
C LEU A 11 -8.26 -4.74 -17.88
N ILE A 12 -8.91 -5.40 -16.93
CA ILE A 12 -9.92 -6.43 -17.19
C ILE A 12 -11.16 -5.77 -17.81
N GLU A 13 -11.67 -4.71 -17.20
CA GLU A 13 -12.87 -4.00 -17.67
C GLU A 13 -12.69 -3.39 -19.06
N THR A 14 -11.47 -2.96 -19.39
CA THR A 14 -11.14 -2.37 -20.70
C THR A 14 -10.65 -3.38 -21.75
N GLU A 15 -10.69 -4.68 -21.43
CA GLU A 15 -10.17 -5.76 -22.30
C GLU A 15 -8.74 -5.52 -22.80
N HIS A 16 -7.91 -4.90 -21.96
CA HIS A 16 -6.53 -4.56 -22.31
C HIS A 16 -5.73 -5.81 -22.68
N GLU A 17 -4.78 -5.70 -23.61
CA GLU A 17 -3.98 -6.84 -24.12
C GLU A 17 -3.35 -7.68 -22.99
N LEU A 18 -2.91 -7.04 -21.91
CA LEU A 18 -2.39 -7.73 -20.73
C LEU A 18 -3.44 -8.56 -20.00
N ALA A 19 -4.68 -8.08 -19.89
CA ALA A 19 -5.77 -8.83 -19.27
C ALA A 19 -6.08 -10.08 -20.10
N VAL A 20 -6.14 -9.94 -21.43
CA VAL A 20 -6.29 -11.05 -22.37
C VAL A 20 -5.11 -12.04 -22.25
N THR A 21 -3.87 -11.53 -22.22
CA THR A 21 -2.65 -12.35 -22.13
C THR A 21 -2.62 -13.21 -20.86
N TYR A 22 -3.03 -12.62 -19.73
CA TYR A 22 -3.01 -13.29 -18.42
C TYR A 22 -4.37 -13.85 -17.99
N ASN A 23 -5.35 -13.87 -18.89
CA ASN A 23 -6.68 -14.46 -18.68
C ASN A 23 -7.33 -13.94 -17.39
N ASP A 24 -7.26 -12.63 -17.18
CA ASP A 24 -7.82 -11.89 -16.02
C ASP A 24 -7.28 -12.31 -14.65
N LYS A 25 -6.19 -13.08 -14.61
CA LYS A 25 -5.60 -13.59 -13.36
C LYS A 25 -4.38 -12.78 -12.99
N SER A 26 -4.47 -12.05 -11.87
CA SER A 26 -3.34 -11.30 -11.28
C SER A 26 -2.56 -10.53 -12.36
N VAL A 27 -3.29 -9.80 -13.22
CA VAL A 27 -2.81 -9.30 -14.52
C VAL A 27 -1.48 -8.55 -14.39
N LEU A 28 -1.42 -7.59 -13.47
CA LEU A 28 -0.21 -6.79 -13.24
C LEU A 28 0.92 -7.60 -12.61
N GLN A 29 0.64 -8.51 -11.69
CA GLN A 29 1.67 -9.33 -11.04
C GLN A 29 2.31 -10.30 -12.03
N ASN A 30 1.51 -10.92 -12.91
CA ASN A 30 2.04 -11.75 -14.00
C ASN A 30 2.89 -10.93 -14.97
N PHE A 31 2.40 -9.74 -15.36
CA PHE A 31 3.17 -8.81 -16.19
C PHE A 31 4.50 -8.40 -15.54
N HIS A 32 4.49 -8.07 -14.25
CA HIS A 32 5.70 -7.71 -13.50
C HIS A 32 6.68 -8.88 -13.40
N ALA A 33 6.19 -10.10 -13.20
CA ALA A 33 7.02 -11.30 -13.15
C ALA A 33 7.67 -11.57 -14.51
N ALA A 34 6.90 -11.56 -15.60
CA ALA A 34 7.41 -11.74 -16.96
C ALA A 34 8.48 -10.69 -17.30
N THR A 35 8.14 -9.41 -17.13
CA THR A 35 9.05 -8.29 -17.45
C THR A 35 10.33 -8.35 -16.62
N THR A 36 10.27 -8.78 -15.35
CA THR A 36 11.47 -8.91 -14.50
C THR A 36 12.47 -9.91 -15.10
N PHE A 37 12.00 -11.06 -15.58
CA PHE A 37 12.89 -12.08 -16.13
C PHE A 37 13.31 -11.80 -17.57
N GLU A 38 12.45 -11.17 -18.37
CA GLU A 38 12.84 -10.65 -19.70
C GLU A 38 13.96 -9.62 -19.56
N ALA A 39 13.86 -8.71 -18.58
CA ALA A 39 14.89 -7.72 -18.32
C ALA A 39 16.22 -8.36 -17.86
N LEU A 40 16.17 -9.42 -17.04
CA LEU A 40 17.36 -10.16 -16.63
C LEU A 40 18.01 -10.91 -17.81
N GLU A 41 17.21 -11.56 -18.66
CA GLU A 41 17.70 -12.28 -19.84
C GLU A 41 18.30 -11.33 -20.89
N ALA A 42 17.67 -10.16 -21.09
CA ALA A 42 18.16 -9.13 -21.99
C ALA A 42 19.47 -8.46 -21.51
N ASN A 43 19.79 -8.55 -20.21
CA ASN A 43 20.97 -7.92 -19.62
C ASN A 43 21.83 -8.92 -18.82
N PRO A 44 22.52 -9.88 -19.46
CA PRO A 44 23.28 -10.92 -18.76
C PRO A 44 24.38 -10.38 -17.82
N THR A 45 24.93 -9.20 -18.11
CA THR A 45 25.94 -8.55 -17.25
C THR A 45 25.38 -8.05 -15.91
N CYS A 46 24.06 -7.92 -15.82
CA CYS A 46 23.34 -7.47 -14.63
C CYS A 46 22.63 -8.62 -13.90
N ASP A 47 22.81 -9.87 -14.36
CA ASP A 47 22.20 -11.04 -13.74
C ASP A 47 22.81 -11.31 -12.34
N PRO A 48 22.04 -11.14 -11.25
CA PRO A 48 22.52 -11.42 -9.90
C PRO A 48 22.72 -12.92 -9.65
N THR A 49 22.25 -13.78 -10.56
CA THR A 49 22.29 -15.24 -10.46
C THR A 49 23.42 -15.88 -11.26
N GLN A 50 24.29 -15.09 -11.89
CA GLN A 50 25.34 -15.59 -12.79
C GLN A 50 26.29 -16.62 -12.14
N TRP A 51 26.46 -16.56 -10.81
CA TRP A 51 27.32 -17.47 -10.03
C TRP A 51 26.60 -18.72 -9.50
N LEU A 52 25.28 -18.79 -9.67
CA LEU A 52 24.45 -19.87 -9.17
C LEU A 52 24.47 -21.07 -10.12
N SER A 53 24.34 -22.26 -9.56
CA SER A 53 24.05 -23.47 -10.35
C SER A 53 22.65 -23.41 -10.97
N GLU A 54 22.40 -24.22 -12.00
CA GLU A 54 21.11 -24.23 -12.69
C GLU A 54 19.92 -24.56 -11.75
N SER A 55 20.12 -25.45 -10.77
CA SER A 55 19.08 -25.76 -9.77
C SER A 55 18.83 -24.59 -8.82
N GLU A 56 19.86 -23.81 -8.48
CA GLU A 56 19.72 -22.60 -7.67
C GLU A 56 19.04 -21.46 -8.44
N LYS A 57 19.33 -21.30 -9.73
CA LYS A 57 18.63 -20.35 -10.61
C LYS A 57 17.15 -20.70 -10.74
N GLU A 58 16.82 -21.98 -10.93
CA GLU A 58 15.43 -22.44 -10.98
C GLU A 58 14.70 -22.14 -9.66
N ARG A 59 15.36 -22.40 -8.52
CA ARG A 59 14.84 -22.09 -7.19
C ARG A 59 14.66 -20.58 -6.99
N PHE A 60 15.65 -19.77 -7.38
CA PHE A 60 15.57 -18.31 -7.31
C PHE A 60 14.37 -17.80 -8.11
N ARG A 61 14.20 -18.28 -9.35
CA ARG A 61 13.07 -17.93 -10.21
C ARG A 61 11.74 -18.22 -9.53
N LYS A 62 11.58 -19.43 -8.97
CA LYS A 62 10.35 -19.82 -8.25
C LYS A 62 10.05 -18.89 -7.07
N ILE A 63 11.06 -18.54 -6.26
CA ILE A 63 10.89 -17.65 -5.10
C ILE A 63 10.50 -16.23 -5.54
N VAL A 64 11.19 -15.66 -6.54
CA VAL A 64 10.91 -14.30 -7.01
C VAL A 64 9.50 -14.21 -7.60
N ILE A 65 9.08 -15.19 -8.41
CA ILE A 65 7.71 -15.24 -8.93
C ILE A 65 6.71 -15.31 -7.77
N ASP A 66 6.90 -16.21 -6.81
CA ASP A 66 6.01 -16.34 -5.64
C ASP A 66 5.91 -15.03 -4.85
N CYS A 67 7.02 -14.32 -4.65
CA CYS A 67 7.05 -13.01 -4.01
C CYS A 67 6.26 -11.96 -4.81
N ILE A 68 6.43 -11.87 -6.13
CA ILE A 68 5.70 -10.91 -6.97
C ILE A 68 4.20 -11.23 -6.95
N MET A 69 3.82 -12.50 -7.08
CA MET A 69 2.42 -12.93 -7.02
C MET A 69 1.79 -12.65 -5.65
N SER A 70 2.59 -12.66 -4.58
CA SER A 70 2.12 -12.31 -3.23
C SER A 70 1.78 -10.82 -3.02
N LEU A 71 2.07 -9.97 -4.01
CA LEU A 71 1.69 -8.55 -3.99
C LEU A 71 0.27 -8.31 -4.52
N ASP A 72 -0.40 -9.33 -5.08
CA ASP A 72 -1.79 -9.21 -5.52
C ASP A 72 -2.73 -9.03 -4.31
N VAL A 73 -3.44 -7.91 -4.25
CA VAL A 73 -4.32 -7.54 -3.14
C VAL A 73 -5.44 -8.58 -2.88
N ALA A 74 -5.88 -9.32 -3.91
CA ALA A 74 -6.92 -10.34 -3.79
C ALA A 74 -6.55 -11.48 -2.83
N GLY A 75 -5.25 -11.74 -2.62
CA GLY A 75 -4.75 -12.75 -1.72
C GLY A 75 -4.36 -12.26 -0.33
N HIS A 76 -4.55 -10.96 -0.02
CA HIS A 76 -4.02 -10.33 1.20
C HIS A 76 -4.47 -11.03 2.48
N PHE A 77 -5.79 -11.13 2.71
CA PHE A 77 -6.34 -11.70 3.95
C PHE A 77 -5.94 -13.15 4.16
N ARG A 78 -6.00 -13.98 3.11
CA ARG A 78 -5.55 -15.37 3.16
C ARG A 78 -4.09 -15.47 3.63
N ARG A 79 -3.21 -14.59 3.15
CA ARG A 79 -1.80 -14.60 3.54
C ARG A 79 -1.56 -14.11 4.97
N VAL A 80 -2.41 -13.20 5.48
CA VAL A 80 -2.40 -12.83 6.91
C VAL A 80 -2.82 -14.04 7.75
N GLU A 81 -3.88 -14.75 7.38
CA GLU A 81 -4.30 -15.99 8.05
C GLU A 81 -3.23 -17.09 8.01
N GLU A 82 -2.55 -17.27 6.87
CA GLU A 82 -1.42 -18.21 6.73
C GLU A 82 -0.31 -17.92 7.75
N LEU A 83 -0.09 -16.65 8.10
CA LEU A 83 0.87 -16.28 9.15
C LEU A 83 0.37 -16.57 10.56
N GLU A 84 -0.91 -16.83 10.79
CA GLU A 84 -1.41 -17.23 12.10
C GLU A 84 -1.27 -18.74 12.33
N ASP A 85 -1.15 -19.52 11.25
CA ASP A 85 -1.04 -20.97 11.27
C ASP A 85 0.33 -21.44 11.84
N PRO A 86 0.40 -22.32 12.85
CA PRO A 86 1.65 -22.88 13.37
C PRO A 86 2.56 -23.56 12.33
N THR A 87 2.02 -23.96 11.18
CA THR A 87 2.73 -24.56 10.04
C THR A 87 3.36 -23.53 9.10
N THR A 88 3.30 -22.23 9.44
CA THR A 88 3.97 -21.14 8.74
C THR A 88 5.41 -21.51 8.38
N THR A 89 5.74 -21.44 7.10
CA THR A 89 7.10 -21.69 6.61
C THR A 89 7.87 -20.39 6.39
N PRO A 90 9.22 -20.43 6.27
CA PRO A 90 10.00 -19.25 5.93
C PRO A 90 9.55 -18.53 4.64
N THR A 91 8.99 -19.27 3.66
CA THR A 91 8.44 -18.69 2.43
C THR A 91 7.17 -17.89 2.69
N HIS A 92 6.29 -18.34 3.59
CA HIS A 92 5.10 -17.57 4.00
C HIS A 92 5.51 -16.24 4.64
N LEU A 93 6.49 -16.29 5.55
CA LEU A 93 7.03 -15.08 6.19
C LEU A 93 7.69 -14.14 5.16
N LEU A 94 8.46 -14.69 4.20
CA LEU A 94 9.07 -13.89 3.14
C LEU A 94 8.02 -13.16 2.30
N ARG A 95 6.97 -13.86 1.84
CA ARG A 95 5.84 -13.25 1.10
C ARG A 95 5.22 -12.10 1.89
N ALA A 96 4.93 -12.33 3.16
CA ALA A 96 4.34 -11.31 4.02
C ALA A 96 5.27 -10.11 4.25
N VAL A 97 6.57 -10.32 4.43
CA VAL A 97 7.56 -9.23 4.55
C VAL A 97 7.66 -8.42 3.26
N ILE A 98 7.64 -9.07 2.09
CA ILE A 98 7.60 -8.39 0.80
C ILE A 98 6.32 -7.55 0.66
N ARG A 99 5.16 -8.10 1.05
CA ARG A 99 3.90 -7.36 1.05
C ARG A 99 3.90 -6.18 2.03
N ALA A 100 4.48 -6.34 3.22
CA ALA A 100 4.64 -5.25 4.17
C ALA A 100 5.57 -4.17 3.63
N ALA A 101 6.64 -4.54 2.92
CA ALA A 101 7.53 -3.58 2.28
C ALA A 101 6.82 -2.76 1.18
N ASP A 102 5.93 -3.40 0.40
CA ASP A 102 5.08 -2.73 -0.59
C ASP A 102 4.12 -1.71 0.07
N MET A 103 3.66 -2.00 1.28
CA MET A 103 2.84 -1.10 2.10
C MET A 103 3.69 -0.19 3.01
N GLY A 104 5.00 -0.12 2.80
CA GLY A 104 5.95 0.55 3.69
C GLY A 104 5.71 2.05 3.85
N PHE A 105 5.02 2.69 2.90
CA PHE A 105 4.62 4.10 3.01
C PHE A 105 3.74 4.39 4.23
N THR A 106 3.00 3.40 4.72
CA THR A 106 2.17 3.50 5.94
C THR A 106 2.99 3.65 7.22
N ALA A 107 4.26 3.22 7.18
CA ALA A 107 5.20 3.28 8.28
C ALA A 107 6.21 4.44 8.17
N MET A 108 6.01 5.36 7.21
CA MET A 108 6.82 6.56 7.07
C MET A 108 6.39 7.64 8.08
N PRO A 109 7.26 8.63 8.40
CA PRO A 109 6.83 9.83 9.11
C PRO A 109 5.67 10.51 8.36
N TRP A 110 4.79 11.18 9.10
CA TRP A 110 3.52 11.70 8.60
C TRP A 110 3.63 12.43 7.26
N GLU A 111 4.50 13.42 7.13
CA GLU A 111 4.66 14.20 5.88
C GLU A 111 4.96 13.31 4.66
N SER A 112 5.81 12.30 4.84
CA SER A 112 6.16 11.36 3.77
C SER A 112 5.04 10.37 3.48
N HIS A 113 4.35 9.90 4.52
CA HIS A 113 3.17 9.05 4.38
C HIS A 113 2.07 9.79 3.61
N TYR A 114 1.73 11.00 4.05
CA TYR A 114 0.73 11.87 3.45
C TYR A 114 1.04 12.21 1.99
N SER A 115 2.29 12.59 1.68
CA SER A 115 2.71 12.84 0.28
C SER A 115 2.65 11.58 -0.58
N SER A 116 2.83 10.39 -0.01
CA SER A 116 2.66 9.12 -0.74
C SER A 116 1.17 8.86 -1.03
N VAL A 117 0.29 9.15 -0.06
CA VAL A 117 -1.16 9.07 -0.23
C VAL A 117 -1.64 10.06 -1.29
N GLU A 118 -1.13 11.30 -1.33
CA GLU A 118 -1.44 12.27 -2.41
C GLU A 118 -1.20 11.69 -3.80
N ARG A 119 -0.04 11.06 -3.98
CA ARG A 119 0.34 10.47 -5.26
C ARG A 119 -0.55 9.29 -5.61
N LEU A 120 -0.89 8.45 -4.62
CA LEU A 120 -1.82 7.35 -4.81
C LEU A 120 -3.21 7.83 -5.24
N ILE A 121 -3.73 8.87 -4.56
CA ILE A 121 -5.01 9.48 -4.90
C ILE A 121 -4.98 10.09 -6.29
N SER A 122 -3.88 10.75 -6.68
CA SER A 122 -3.72 11.27 -8.04
C SER A 122 -3.79 10.16 -9.10
N GLU A 123 -3.24 8.97 -8.82
CA GLU A 123 -3.35 7.82 -9.73
C GLU A 123 -4.80 7.31 -9.82
N TYR A 124 -5.52 7.20 -8.69
CA TYR A 124 -6.91 6.77 -8.66
C TYR A 124 -7.85 7.74 -9.36
N VAL A 125 -7.73 9.04 -9.12
CA VAL A 125 -8.54 10.04 -9.80
C VAL A 125 -8.28 10.01 -11.31
N SER A 126 -7.00 9.90 -11.72
CA SER A 126 -6.67 9.75 -13.15
C SER A 126 -7.26 8.48 -13.77
N GLN A 127 -7.36 7.38 -13.03
CA GLN A 127 -8.06 6.18 -13.51
C GLN A 127 -9.57 6.45 -13.64
N GLY A 128 -10.18 7.14 -12.68
CA GLY A 128 -11.60 7.48 -12.71
C GLY A 128 -11.98 8.39 -13.87
N ASP A 129 -11.11 9.34 -14.22
CA ASP A 129 -11.27 10.20 -15.40
C ASP A 129 -11.27 9.38 -16.70
N ASP A 130 -10.38 8.41 -16.82
CA ASP A 130 -10.35 7.48 -17.96
C ASP A 130 -11.62 6.62 -18.01
N GLU A 131 -12.05 6.05 -16.88
CA GLU A 131 -13.26 5.23 -16.76
C GLU A 131 -14.50 6.02 -17.19
N TRP A 132 -14.62 7.27 -16.72
CA TRP A 132 -15.69 8.18 -17.10
C TRP A 132 -15.66 8.50 -18.60
N ALA A 133 -14.49 8.81 -19.16
CA ALA A 133 -14.33 9.12 -20.58
C ALA A 133 -14.64 7.92 -21.49
N MET A 134 -14.39 6.70 -21.02
CA MET A 134 -14.73 5.46 -21.71
C MET A 134 -16.19 5.04 -21.55
N GLY A 135 -16.95 5.70 -20.66
CA GLY A 135 -18.34 5.37 -20.38
C GLY A 135 -18.53 4.07 -19.59
N ILE A 136 -17.50 3.63 -18.86
CA ILE A 136 -17.57 2.47 -17.95
C ILE A 136 -17.80 2.93 -16.49
N PRO A 137 -18.25 2.04 -15.59
CA PRO A 137 -18.42 2.40 -14.18
C PRO A 137 -17.11 2.88 -13.56
N VAL A 138 -17.15 4.03 -12.87
CA VAL A 138 -15.98 4.54 -12.14
C VAL A 138 -15.73 3.66 -10.90
N SER A 139 -14.49 3.20 -10.75
CA SER A 139 -14.04 2.34 -9.68
C SER A 139 -14.15 3.00 -8.30
N LEU A 140 -14.28 2.18 -7.26
CA LEU A 140 -14.26 2.65 -5.88
C LEU A 140 -12.98 3.47 -5.61
N TYR A 141 -13.13 4.61 -4.93
CA TYR A 141 -12.07 5.59 -4.64
C TYR A 141 -11.48 6.33 -5.85
N CYS A 142 -11.94 6.05 -7.07
CA CYS A 142 -11.46 6.72 -8.28
C CYS A 142 -12.32 7.96 -8.66
N ASP A 143 -13.51 8.11 -8.08
CA ASP A 143 -14.35 9.29 -8.28
C ASP A 143 -14.00 10.41 -7.29
N SER A 144 -13.41 11.49 -7.81
CA SER A 144 -13.03 12.67 -7.01
C SER A 144 -14.20 13.35 -6.31
N ALA A 145 -15.44 13.23 -6.81
CA ALA A 145 -16.62 13.84 -6.19
C ALA A 145 -17.11 13.09 -4.95
N THR A 146 -16.77 11.81 -4.81
CA THR A 146 -17.21 10.95 -3.69
C THR A 146 -16.06 10.46 -2.81
N LEU A 147 -14.82 10.76 -3.19
CA LEU A 147 -13.61 10.30 -2.49
C LEU A 147 -13.48 10.89 -1.07
N ASP A 148 -13.57 10.03 -0.07
CA ASP A 148 -13.24 10.33 1.33
C ASP A 148 -11.86 9.79 1.71
N VAL A 149 -10.81 10.59 1.48
CA VAL A 149 -9.42 10.14 1.74
C VAL A 149 -9.18 9.73 3.20
N PRO A 150 -9.55 10.53 4.24
CA PRO A 150 -9.34 10.12 5.63
C PRO A 150 -10.04 8.81 5.99
N GLY A 151 -11.29 8.61 5.60
CA GLY A 151 -12.01 7.35 5.83
C GLY A 151 -11.37 6.18 5.09
N MET A 152 -10.96 6.39 3.84
CA MET A 152 -10.26 5.39 3.02
C MET A 152 -8.93 4.96 3.65
N GLU A 153 -8.07 5.91 4.05
CA GLU A 153 -6.77 5.61 4.66
C GLU A 153 -6.91 5.00 6.05
N LEU A 154 -7.84 5.50 6.88
CA LEU A 154 -8.13 4.91 8.19
C LEU A 154 -8.54 3.44 8.04
N GLY A 155 -9.50 3.16 7.14
CA GLY A 155 -9.93 1.80 6.83
C GLY A 155 -8.81 0.93 6.28
N PHE A 156 -7.95 1.47 5.40
CA PHE A 156 -6.79 0.74 4.86
C PHE A 156 -5.78 0.37 5.96
N LEU A 157 -5.50 1.29 6.87
CA LEU A 157 -4.59 1.05 7.99
C LEU A 157 -5.14 -0.01 8.95
N GLU A 158 -6.42 0.09 9.31
CA GLU A 158 -7.07 -0.82 10.27
C GLU A 158 -7.32 -2.21 9.70
N MET A 159 -7.79 -2.30 8.46
CA MET A 159 -8.24 -3.56 7.89
C MET A 159 -7.13 -4.31 7.16
N SER A 160 -6.16 -3.59 6.58
CA SER A 160 -5.12 -4.22 5.75
C SER A 160 -3.74 -4.15 6.39
N THR A 161 -3.33 -2.96 6.83
CA THR A 161 -1.94 -2.70 7.24
C THR A 161 -1.63 -3.28 8.60
N LEU A 162 -2.31 -2.82 9.65
CA LEU A 162 -2.05 -3.23 11.03
C LEU A 162 -2.13 -4.77 11.21
N PRO A 163 -3.14 -5.49 10.67
CA PRO A 163 -3.21 -6.94 10.80
C PRO A 163 -1.98 -7.65 10.22
N LEU A 164 -1.51 -7.23 9.04
CA LEU A 164 -0.31 -7.80 8.41
C LEU A 164 0.94 -7.58 9.29
N TYR A 165 1.16 -6.34 9.75
CA TYR A 165 2.34 -6.04 10.57
C TYR A 165 2.30 -6.71 11.95
N HIS A 166 1.11 -6.87 12.55
CA HIS A 166 0.96 -7.62 13.80
C HIS A 166 1.25 -9.11 13.60
N ALA A 167 0.76 -9.72 12.53
CA ALA A 167 1.05 -11.12 12.22
C ALA A 167 2.56 -11.34 11.99
N ILE A 168 3.23 -10.42 11.28
CA ILE A 168 4.69 -10.46 11.11
C ILE A 168 5.42 -10.28 12.45
N GLN A 169 5.02 -9.31 13.28
CA GLN A 169 5.61 -9.08 14.60
C GLN A 169 5.57 -10.35 15.46
N LYS A 170 4.44 -11.05 15.51
CA LYS A 170 4.29 -12.32 16.23
C LYS A 170 5.32 -13.35 15.76
N ARG A 171 5.52 -13.50 14.45
CA ARG A 171 6.52 -14.42 13.89
C ARG A 171 7.95 -13.98 14.11
N VAL A 172 8.21 -12.67 14.09
CA VAL A 172 9.52 -12.12 14.47
C VAL A 172 9.83 -12.40 15.93
N ASP A 173 8.85 -12.29 16.84
CA ASP A 173 9.02 -12.64 18.25
C ASP A 173 9.39 -14.11 18.45
N GLU A 174 8.76 -15.01 17.68
CA GLU A 174 9.01 -16.46 17.73
C GLU A 174 10.37 -16.86 17.14
N TYR A 175 10.72 -16.34 15.96
CA TYR A 175 11.88 -16.84 15.20
C TYR A 175 13.12 -15.92 15.25
N ASN A 176 12.95 -14.64 15.57
CA ASN A 176 14.04 -13.66 15.60
C ASN A 176 13.81 -12.55 16.65
N PRO A 177 13.79 -12.90 17.96
CA PRO A 177 13.44 -11.97 19.02
C PRO A 177 14.37 -10.74 19.09
N MET A 178 15.59 -10.82 18.57
CA MET A 178 16.50 -9.67 18.49
C MET A 178 16.00 -8.57 17.55
N SER A 179 15.22 -8.93 16.52
CA SER A 179 14.65 -7.97 15.56
C SER A 179 13.30 -7.41 15.99
N SER A 180 12.72 -7.97 17.05
CA SER A 180 11.41 -7.61 17.59
C SER A 180 11.27 -6.11 17.92
N GLY A 181 12.31 -5.50 18.49
CA GLY A 181 12.30 -4.07 18.80
C GLY A 181 12.18 -3.17 17.56
N ARG A 182 12.71 -3.60 16.41
CA ARG A 182 12.63 -2.85 15.15
C ARG A 182 11.21 -2.90 14.60
N MET A 183 10.59 -4.08 14.61
CA MET A 183 9.21 -4.25 14.13
C MET A 183 8.20 -3.50 15.01
N ARG A 184 8.37 -3.51 16.33
CA ARG A 184 7.58 -2.67 17.24
C ARG A 184 7.71 -1.16 16.96
N LYS A 185 8.89 -0.69 16.54
CA LYS A 185 9.07 0.71 16.14
C LYS A 185 8.25 1.04 14.90
N VAL A 186 8.24 0.15 13.92
CA VAL A 186 7.44 0.28 12.68
C VAL A 186 5.94 0.31 13.01
N LEU A 187 5.45 -0.65 13.80
CA LEU A 187 4.06 -0.68 14.25
C LEU A 187 3.61 0.61 14.97
N ARG A 188 4.47 1.17 15.85
CA ARG A 188 4.16 2.45 16.50
C ARG A 188 4.04 3.62 15.52
N GLN A 189 4.83 3.63 14.44
CA GLN A 189 4.73 4.67 13.43
C GLN A 189 3.43 4.55 12.63
N ILE A 190 3.03 3.33 12.25
CA ILE A 190 1.76 3.05 11.57
C ILE A 190 0.58 3.50 12.45
N GLU A 191 0.60 3.14 13.73
CA GLU A 191 -0.41 3.54 14.70
C GLU A 191 -0.46 5.07 14.89
N SER A 192 0.69 5.75 14.87
CA SER A 192 0.75 7.22 14.90
C SER A 192 0.08 7.84 13.67
N ASN A 193 0.29 7.27 12.48
CA ASN A 193 -0.37 7.74 11.26
C ASN A 193 -1.88 7.44 11.29
N ARG A 194 -2.29 6.27 11.79
CA ARG A 194 -3.70 5.91 11.99
C ARG A 194 -4.45 6.95 12.83
N ARG A 195 -3.88 7.33 13.97
CA ARG A 195 -4.47 8.34 14.87
C ARG A 195 -4.62 9.71 14.21
N ARG A 196 -3.67 10.11 13.36
CA ARG A 196 -3.78 11.37 12.60
C ARG A 196 -4.93 11.31 11.59
N TRP A 197 -5.11 10.19 10.89
CA TRP A 197 -6.28 10.01 10.02
C TRP A 197 -7.60 9.96 10.78
N GLU A 198 -7.64 9.31 11.94
CA GLU A 198 -8.80 9.28 12.83
C GLU A 198 -9.23 10.70 13.26
N GLN A 199 -8.26 11.54 13.67
CA GLN A 199 -8.52 12.96 13.98
C GLN A 199 -9.09 13.73 12.77
N LEU A 200 -8.60 13.45 11.56
CA LEU A 200 -9.11 14.07 10.33
C LEU A 200 -10.55 13.64 10.01
N VAL A 201 -10.90 12.38 10.30
CA VAL A 201 -12.28 11.88 10.18
C VAL A 201 -13.19 12.58 11.20
N ASP A 202 -12.78 12.65 12.47
CA ASP A 202 -13.55 13.25 13.56
C ASP A 202 -13.77 14.77 13.35
N ALA A 203 -12.74 15.48 12.88
CA ALA A 203 -12.81 16.91 12.59
C ALA A 203 -13.84 17.24 11.49
N ARG A 204 -14.03 16.34 10.51
CA ARG A 204 -15.06 16.50 9.46
C ARG A 204 -16.48 16.26 9.96
N GLN A 205 -16.64 15.39 10.96
CA GLN A 205 -17.94 15.05 11.53
C GLN A 205 -18.40 16.04 12.61
N SER A 206 -17.47 16.83 13.16
CA SER A 206 -17.78 17.87 14.13
C SER A 206 -18.44 19.08 13.44
N PRO A 207 -19.68 19.49 13.80
CA PRO A 207 -20.28 20.68 13.24
C PRO A 207 -19.45 21.91 13.63
N GLN A 208 -19.07 22.75 12.66
CA GLN A 208 -18.47 24.05 12.94
C GLN A 208 -19.41 24.86 13.84
N SER A 209 -19.09 24.95 15.13
CA SER A 209 -19.73 25.91 16.02
C SER A 209 -19.21 27.29 15.63
N SER A 210 -20.02 28.02 14.86
CA SER A 210 -19.90 29.47 14.71
C SER A 210 -19.85 30.11 16.10
N GLY A 211 -18.68 30.67 16.46
CA GLY A 211 -18.33 30.97 17.86
C GLY A 211 -18.91 32.24 18.46
N VAL A 212 -18.64 32.43 19.77
CA VAL A 212 -18.42 33.72 20.44
C VAL A 212 -17.55 33.48 21.71
N GLY A 213 -16.36 34.08 21.72
CA GLY A 213 -15.66 34.76 22.84
C GLY A 213 -15.50 34.14 24.23
N GLY A 214 -14.24 34.08 24.70
CA GLY A 214 -13.90 34.09 26.13
C GLY A 214 -12.43 33.76 26.38
N GLY A 215 -11.60 34.77 26.61
CA GLY A 215 -10.15 34.64 26.79
C GLY A 215 -9.71 33.98 28.11
N GLY A 216 -8.48 33.46 28.10
CA GLY A 216 -7.73 33.00 29.25
C GLY A 216 -6.38 32.46 28.78
N SER A 217 -5.30 33.04 29.29
CA SER A 217 -3.91 32.69 29.04
C SER A 217 -3.50 31.43 29.81
N ASP A 218 -2.58 30.63 29.25
CA ASP A 218 -1.23 30.39 29.79
C ASP A 218 -0.57 29.24 29.01
N ASP A 219 0.75 29.32 28.95
CA ASP A 219 1.71 28.58 28.12
C ASP A 219 1.64 27.05 28.25
N ASP A 220 1.83 26.35 27.13
CA ASP A 220 2.71 25.18 27.04
C ASP A 220 3.19 25.01 25.59
N ASP A 221 4.51 25.14 25.43
CA ASP A 221 5.29 24.93 24.20
C ASP A 221 5.42 23.43 23.94
N ASP A 222 4.47 22.89 23.18
CA ASP A 222 4.70 21.69 22.37
C ASP A 222 4.52 22.13 20.92
N GLY A 223 5.55 21.92 20.10
CA GLY A 223 5.51 22.20 18.66
C GLY A 223 4.47 21.33 17.96
N ASP A 224 3.22 21.75 18.03
CA ASP A 224 2.17 21.38 17.09
C ASP A 224 2.50 22.12 15.79
N ASP A 225 3.14 21.40 14.86
CA ASP A 225 3.04 21.76 13.45
C ASP A 225 1.56 21.72 13.11
N ASP A 226 0.91 22.89 13.17
CA ASP A 226 -0.46 23.17 12.75
C ASP A 226 -0.73 22.43 11.43
N VAL A 227 -1.35 21.26 11.52
CA VAL A 227 -1.75 20.50 10.35
C VAL A 227 -2.87 21.31 9.72
N ASP A 228 -2.59 21.96 8.59
CA ASP A 228 -3.62 22.59 7.75
C ASP A 228 -4.57 21.50 7.24
N VAL A 229 -5.56 21.18 8.08
CA VAL A 229 -6.64 20.23 7.86
C VAL A 229 -7.64 20.70 6.80
N THR A 230 -7.47 21.91 6.24
CA THR A 230 -8.48 22.54 5.38
C THR A 230 -8.24 22.38 3.88
N ASN A 231 -7.14 21.73 3.45
CA ASN A 231 -6.71 21.82 2.04
C ASN A 231 -6.23 20.53 1.35
N PHE A 232 -6.83 19.38 1.69
CA PHE A 232 -6.64 18.13 0.93
C PHE A 232 -7.89 17.69 0.15
N PRO A 233 -7.89 17.68 -1.19
CA PRO A 233 -6.97 18.29 -2.14
C PRO A 233 -7.67 19.41 -2.95
N LYS A 234 -7.35 20.69 -2.70
CA LYS A 234 -7.50 21.72 -3.76
C LYS A 234 -6.33 21.72 -4.75
N ARG A 235 -5.20 21.09 -4.38
CA ARG A 235 -3.98 21.02 -5.20
C ARG A 235 -3.93 19.88 -6.22
N VAL A 236 -4.69 18.80 -6.04
CA VAL A 236 -4.69 17.66 -6.99
C VAL A 236 -5.76 17.84 -8.08
N ILE A 237 -6.76 18.69 -7.87
CA ILE A 237 -7.89 18.92 -8.81
C ILE A 237 -7.65 20.14 -9.74
N SER A 238 -6.50 20.82 -9.66
CA SER A 238 -6.24 22.08 -10.39
C SER A 238 -5.11 22.05 -11.44
N MET A 239 -4.70 20.87 -11.92
CA MET A 239 -3.93 20.73 -13.16
C MET A 239 -4.80 20.16 -14.27
#